data_AF-A0A519WMN7-F1
#
_entry.id   AF-A0A519WMN7-F1
#
_cell.length_a   1.000
_cell.length_b   1.000
_cell.length_c   1.000
_cell.angle_alpha   90.00
_cell.angle_beta   90.00
_cell.angle_gamma   90.00
#
_symmetry.space_group_name_H-M   'P 1'
#
loop_
_entity.id
_entity.type
_entity.pdbx_description
1 polymer ?
#
loop_
_entity_poly.entity_id
_entity_poly.type
_entity_poly.pdbx_seq_one_letter_code
_entity_poly.pdbx_strand_id
1 'polypeptide(L)'
;AYEHIQNDIYGQVLIAMLPLYTDHRFVFSERSDSLKWIDHVLSKIESTIDEKDAGIWEFRNIANVHCYSNLFQWAGAKAALKMAKTVGNKDFEKRAEILIDKAAAHIEACYDPERKVYTNALGSKHLDASTLQLIMMNYLDPNSQRAKDHLIGLEKELKTEDGLFYRYVHADDFGKPKTTFLICAFWYVEALACVGRIDEAIKEFENIIKYCNHLLLFSEDVDSKTGSQWGNFPQAYSHVGLMNAAYRIAMKLDRPIFL
;
A
#
# COMPACT_ATOMS: atom_id res chain seq x y z
N ALA A 1 -8.37 0.44 -19.89
CA ALA A 1 -7.93 -0.60 -18.94
C ALA A 1 -6.69 -1.34 -19.44
N TYR A 2 -6.63 -1.83 -20.69
CA TYR A 2 -5.41 -2.50 -21.22
C TYR A 2 -4.22 -1.56 -21.54
N GLU A 3 -4.46 -0.26 -21.73
CA GLU A 3 -3.43 0.66 -22.23
C GLU A 3 -2.61 1.36 -21.14
N HIS A 4 -2.93 1.16 -19.86
CA HIS A 4 -2.25 1.86 -18.77
C HIS A 4 -1.01 1.10 -18.32
N ILE A 5 0.13 1.79 -18.27
CA ILE A 5 1.37 1.25 -17.71
C ILE A 5 1.29 1.42 -16.19
N GLN A 6 1.47 0.32 -15.45
CA GLN A 6 1.50 0.28 -13.99
C GLN A 6 2.71 -0.54 -13.56
N ASN A 7 3.69 0.10 -12.93
CA ASN A 7 4.98 -0.52 -12.63
C ASN A 7 5.06 -1.04 -11.18
N ASP A 8 4.06 -0.76 -10.35
CA ASP A 8 3.89 -1.28 -8.98
C ASP A 8 3.66 -2.80 -8.96
N ILE A 9 3.00 -3.34 -9.99
CA ILE A 9 2.58 -4.75 -10.06
C ILE A 9 3.75 -5.73 -9.98
N TYR A 10 4.90 -5.39 -10.58
CA TYR A 10 6.08 -6.26 -10.53
C TYR A 10 6.58 -6.44 -9.09
N GLY A 11 6.52 -5.38 -8.30
CA GLY A 11 6.82 -5.42 -6.88
C GLY A 11 5.86 -6.31 -6.09
N GLN A 12 4.56 -6.14 -6.34
CA GLN A 12 3.50 -6.93 -5.72
C GLN A 12 3.64 -8.44 -6.01
N VAL A 13 4.00 -8.81 -7.24
CA VAL A 13 4.24 -10.21 -7.63
C VAL A 13 5.38 -10.82 -6.82
N LEU A 14 6.51 -10.11 -6.67
CA LEU A 14 7.65 -10.63 -5.87
C LEU A 14 7.29 -10.80 -4.38
N ILE A 15 6.49 -9.89 -3.83
CA ILE A 15 6.00 -10.01 -2.45
C ILE A 15 5.09 -11.22 -2.31
N ALA A 16 4.16 -11.43 -3.25
CA ALA A 16 3.25 -12.56 -3.25
C ALA A 16 3.97 -13.91 -3.41
N MET A 17 5.10 -13.94 -4.12
CA MET A 17 5.95 -15.13 -4.26
C MET A 17 6.77 -15.46 -3.01
N LEU A 18 7.06 -14.48 -2.15
CA LEU A 18 7.96 -14.64 -1.00
C LEU A 18 7.62 -15.82 -0.06
N PRO A 19 6.35 -16.12 0.26
CA PRO A 19 5.99 -17.27 1.09
C PRO A 19 6.48 -18.59 0.50
N LEU A 20 6.52 -18.75 -0.83
CA LEU A 20 7.00 -19.98 -1.48
C LEU A 20 8.47 -20.31 -1.15
N TYR A 21 9.24 -19.32 -0.71
CA TYR A 21 10.65 -19.48 -0.37
C TYR A 21 10.89 -19.51 1.13
N THR A 22 10.09 -18.78 1.89
CA THR A 22 10.30 -18.55 3.33
C THR A 22 9.46 -19.45 4.23
N ASP A 23 8.39 -20.04 3.71
CA ASP A 23 7.58 -21.00 4.43
C ASP A 23 8.07 -22.43 4.16
N HIS A 24 8.54 -23.08 5.22
CA HIS A 24 9.11 -24.44 5.16
C HIS A 24 8.06 -25.53 4.87
N ARG A 25 6.76 -25.20 4.90
CA ARG A 25 5.69 -26.13 4.53
C ARG A 25 5.65 -26.40 3.01
N PHE A 26 6.20 -25.50 2.19
CA PHE A 26 6.34 -25.73 0.75
C PHE A 26 7.60 -26.53 0.42
N VAL A 27 7.45 -27.62 -0.33
CA VAL A 27 8.57 -28.51 -0.67
C VAL A 27 9.42 -27.88 -1.78
N PHE A 28 10.75 -27.92 -1.62
CA PHE A 28 11.67 -27.25 -2.54
C PHE A 28 11.56 -27.74 -4.00
N SER A 29 11.23 -29.02 -4.23
CA SER A 29 11.03 -29.58 -5.57
C SER A 29 9.87 -28.96 -6.34
N GLU A 30 8.91 -28.32 -5.67
CA GLU A 30 7.78 -27.60 -6.28
C GLU A 30 8.19 -26.22 -6.83
N ARG A 31 9.45 -25.81 -6.65
CA ARG A 31 9.99 -24.49 -7.00
C ARG A 31 10.72 -24.47 -8.36
N SER A 32 10.57 -25.49 -9.21
CA SER A 32 11.41 -25.74 -10.38
C SER A 32 11.53 -24.57 -11.37
N ASP A 33 10.48 -23.76 -11.54
CA ASP A 33 10.49 -22.60 -12.44
C ASP A 33 10.56 -21.25 -11.71
N SER A 34 10.59 -21.27 -10.38
CA SER A 34 10.46 -20.08 -9.56
C SER A 34 11.64 -19.09 -9.73
N LEU A 35 12.85 -19.60 -10.00
CA LEU A 35 14.02 -18.77 -10.30
C LEU A 35 13.88 -17.97 -11.59
N LYS A 36 13.24 -18.56 -12.63
CA LYS A 36 12.96 -17.87 -13.89
C LYS A 36 11.98 -16.73 -13.68
N TRP A 37 10.99 -16.94 -12.79
CA TRP A 37 10.05 -15.90 -12.41
C TRP A 37 10.70 -14.77 -11.63
N ILE A 38 11.58 -15.06 -10.66
CA ILE A 38 12.35 -14.02 -9.97
C ILE A 38 13.19 -13.22 -10.98
N ASP A 39 13.93 -13.90 -11.85
CA ASP A 39 14.76 -13.25 -12.86
C ASP A 39 13.94 -12.34 -13.79
N HIS A 40 12.82 -12.85 -14.28
CA HIS A 40 11.93 -12.11 -15.17
C HIS A 40 11.38 -10.86 -14.49
N VAL A 41 10.85 -10.99 -13.27
CA VAL A 41 10.22 -9.87 -12.57
C VAL A 41 11.27 -8.86 -12.08
N LEU A 42 12.46 -9.29 -11.64
CA LEU A 42 13.58 -8.39 -11.37
C LEU A 42 13.97 -7.61 -12.62
N SER A 43 14.10 -8.28 -13.77
CA SER A 43 14.43 -7.63 -15.04
C SER A 43 13.37 -6.60 -15.45
N LYS A 44 12.09 -6.86 -15.13
CA LYS A 44 11.01 -5.89 -15.35
C LYS A 44 11.13 -4.67 -14.46
N ILE A 45 11.45 -4.85 -13.17
CA ILE A 45 11.70 -3.71 -12.28
C ILE A 45 12.92 -2.93 -12.77
N GLU A 46 14.02 -3.60 -13.16
CA GLU A 46 15.22 -2.93 -13.70
C GLU A 46 14.92 -2.06 -14.93
N SER A 47 14.07 -2.53 -15.84
CA SER A 47 13.69 -1.76 -17.02
C SER A 47 12.72 -0.61 -16.71
N THR A 48 11.91 -0.72 -15.66
CA THR A 48 10.79 0.20 -15.39
C THR A 48 10.96 1.11 -14.19
N ILE A 49 12.03 0.94 -13.38
CA ILE A 49 12.27 1.71 -12.14
C ILE A 49 12.32 3.22 -12.37
N ASP A 50 12.79 3.65 -13.54
CA ASP A 50 12.93 5.06 -13.91
C ASP A 50 11.81 5.53 -14.88
N GLU A 51 10.84 4.66 -15.19
CA GLU A 51 9.71 4.96 -16.07
C GLU A 51 8.53 5.55 -15.29
N LYS A 52 7.87 6.55 -15.89
CA LYS A 52 6.62 7.11 -15.36
C LYS A 52 5.46 6.15 -15.63
N ASP A 53 4.58 6.01 -14.66
CA ASP A 53 3.40 5.12 -14.75
C ASP A 53 2.12 5.83 -14.33
N ALA A 54 0.97 5.16 -14.49
CA ALA A 54 -0.36 5.68 -14.17
C ALA A 54 -0.72 5.61 -12.68
N GLY A 55 0.20 5.14 -11.81
CA GLY A 55 -0.04 4.84 -10.41
C GLY A 55 -1.10 3.74 -10.18
N ILE A 56 -1.38 3.46 -8.90
CA ILE A 56 -2.35 2.43 -8.49
C ILE A 56 -3.79 2.75 -8.90
N TRP A 57 -4.09 4.04 -9.11
CA TRP A 57 -5.44 4.51 -9.44
C TRP A 57 -5.73 4.53 -10.94
N GLU A 58 -4.80 4.06 -11.78
CA GLU A 58 -4.96 3.98 -13.23
C GLU A 58 -5.33 5.34 -13.87
N PHE A 59 -4.62 6.41 -13.50
CA PHE A 59 -4.85 7.72 -14.10
C PHE A 59 -4.66 7.65 -15.62
N ARG A 60 -5.63 8.17 -16.38
CA ARG A 60 -5.64 8.01 -17.85
C ARG A 60 -4.70 8.98 -18.54
N ASN A 61 -4.66 10.22 -18.06
CA ASN A 61 -3.88 11.30 -18.68
C ASN A 61 -2.69 11.76 -17.83
N ILE A 62 -2.41 11.06 -16.73
CA ILE A 62 -1.32 11.39 -15.81
C ILE A 62 -0.38 10.19 -15.76
N ALA A 63 0.87 10.44 -16.13
CA ALA A 63 1.96 9.51 -15.88
C ALA A 63 3.04 10.21 -15.07
N ASN A 64 3.46 9.62 -13.95
CA ASN A 64 4.51 10.19 -13.11
C ASN A 64 5.36 9.13 -12.41
N VAL A 65 6.42 9.56 -11.72
CA VAL A 65 7.18 8.72 -10.80
C VAL A 65 6.42 8.70 -9.48
N HIS A 66 5.49 7.77 -9.35
CA HIS A 66 4.59 7.67 -8.20
C HIS A 66 5.29 7.09 -6.98
N CYS A 67 4.99 7.67 -5.82
CA CYS A 67 5.54 7.22 -4.52
C CYS A 67 5.10 5.77 -4.21
N TYR A 68 3.82 5.46 -4.45
CA TYR A 68 3.27 4.12 -4.27
C TYR A 68 3.96 3.09 -5.18
N SER A 69 4.16 3.40 -6.46
CA SER A 69 4.79 2.46 -7.39
C SER A 69 6.21 2.11 -6.98
N ASN A 70 6.98 3.13 -6.58
CA ASN A 70 8.33 2.92 -6.09
C ASN A 70 8.37 2.22 -4.73
N LEU A 71 7.39 2.44 -3.85
CA LEU A 71 7.24 1.66 -2.61
C LEU A 71 7.10 0.17 -2.90
N PHE A 72 6.27 -0.21 -3.88
CA PHE A 72 6.11 -1.62 -4.22
C PHE A 72 7.31 -2.19 -4.98
N GLN A 73 7.98 -1.41 -5.84
CA GLN A 73 9.27 -1.82 -6.41
C GLN A 73 10.33 -2.04 -5.32
N TRP A 74 10.40 -1.16 -4.31
CA TRP A 74 11.28 -1.33 -3.14
C TRP A 74 10.94 -2.60 -2.36
N ALA A 75 9.66 -2.79 -2.02
CA ALA A 75 9.21 -3.95 -1.24
C ALA A 75 9.41 -5.26 -2.02
N GLY A 76 9.15 -5.25 -3.33
CA GLY A 76 9.43 -6.37 -4.22
C GLY A 76 10.91 -6.70 -4.32
N ALA A 77 11.77 -5.69 -4.45
CA ALA A 77 13.22 -5.89 -4.44
C ALA A 77 13.73 -6.42 -3.09
N LYS A 78 13.18 -5.95 -1.95
CA LYS A 78 13.44 -6.53 -0.62
C LYS A 78 13.00 -8.01 -0.54
N ALA A 79 11.84 -8.35 -1.09
CA ALA A 79 11.38 -9.73 -1.17
C ALA A 79 12.32 -10.58 -2.03
N ALA A 80 12.69 -10.09 -3.22
CA ALA A 80 13.64 -10.77 -4.10
C ALA A 80 15.01 -11.00 -3.45
N LEU A 81 15.54 -10.02 -2.72
CA LEU A 81 16.78 -10.18 -1.95
C LEU A 81 16.67 -11.32 -0.94
N LYS A 82 15.54 -11.43 -0.23
CA LYS A 82 15.31 -12.52 0.73
C LYS A 82 15.18 -13.88 0.04
N MET A 83 14.48 -13.94 -1.09
CA MET A 83 14.37 -15.17 -1.89
C MET A 83 15.74 -15.58 -2.45
N ALA A 84 16.51 -14.64 -2.99
CA ALA A 84 17.85 -14.84 -3.53
C ALA A 84 18.82 -15.42 -2.49
N LYS A 85 18.83 -14.87 -1.28
CA LYS A 85 19.62 -15.42 -0.15
C LYS A 85 19.21 -16.85 0.20
N THR A 86 17.92 -17.16 0.15
CA THR A 86 17.39 -18.49 0.47
C THR A 86 17.85 -19.55 -0.54
N VAL A 87 17.95 -19.18 -1.83
CA VAL A 87 18.39 -20.08 -2.91
C VAL A 87 19.90 -19.97 -3.21
N GLY A 88 20.62 -19.08 -2.52
CA GLY A 88 22.06 -18.85 -2.71
C GLY A 88 22.44 -18.16 -4.03
N ASN A 89 21.54 -17.39 -4.66
CA ASN A 89 21.82 -16.73 -5.93
C ASN A 89 22.39 -15.31 -5.72
N LYS A 90 23.72 -15.18 -5.86
CA LYS A 90 24.45 -13.92 -5.66
C LYS A 90 24.20 -12.84 -6.71
N ASP A 91 23.83 -13.22 -7.92
CA ASP A 91 23.47 -12.24 -8.95
C ASP A 91 22.18 -11.52 -8.58
N PHE A 92 21.15 -12.27 -8.18
CA PHE A 92 19.86 -11.70 -7.75
C PHE A 92 20.00 -10.87 -6.47
N GLU A 93 20.88 -11.27 -5.53
CA GLU A 93 21.18 -10.45 -4.35
C GLU A 93 21.68 -9.06 -4.77
N LYS A 94 22.69 -9.00 -5.64
CA LYS A 94 23.29 -7.74 -6.11
C LYS A 94 22.28 -6.87 -6.86
N ARG A 95 21.51 -7.47 -7.78
CA ARG A 95 20.48 -6.75 -8.56
C ARG A 95 19.40 -6.18 -7.65
N ALA A 96 18.90 -6.97 -6.72
CA ALA A 96 17.90 -6.53 -5.75
C ALA A 96 18.40 -5.38 -4.86
N GLU A 97 19.66 -5.41 -4.40
CA GLU A 97 20.25 -4.31 -3.62
C GLU A 97 20.29 -2.99 -4.39
N ILE A 98 20.69 -3.02 -5.67
CA ILE A 98 20.68 -1.82 -6.54
C ILE A 98 19.26 -1.25 -6.68
N LEU A 99 18.28 -2.13 -6.90
CA LEU A 99 16.88 -1.72 -7.05
C LEU A 99 16.29 -1.14 -5.76
N ILE A 100 16.65 -1.71 -4.60
CA ILE A 100 16.25 -1.19 -3.29
C ILE A 100 16.70 0.26 -3.14
N ASP A 101 17.97 0.56 -3.46
CA ASP A 101 18.53 1.89 -3.30
C ASP A 101 17.90 2.89 -4.28
N LYS A 102 17.69 2.48 -5.54
CA LYS A 102 17.00 3.30 -6.55
C LYS A 102 15.57 3.63 -6.15
N ALA A 103 14.79 2.61 -5.80
CA ALA A 103 13.40 2.79 -5.39
C ALA A 103 13.30 3.68 -4.14
N ALA A 104 14.21 3.51 -3.17
CA ALA A 104 14.28 4.37 -2.01
C ALA A 104 14.58 5.83 -2.37
N ALA A 105 15.49 6.09 -3.32
CA ALA A 105 15.75 7.46 -3.78
C ALA A 105 14.51 8.12 -4.40
N HIS A 106 13.73 7.38 -5.20
CA HIS A 106 12.47 7.88 -5.78
C HIS A 106 11.39 8.14 -4.73
N ILE A 107 11.26 7.27 -3.73
CA ILE A 107 10.34 7.47 -2.60
C ILE A 107 10.74 8.74 -1.81
N GLU A 108 12.03 8.88 -1.47
CA GLU A 108 12.52 10.04 -0.72
C GLU A 108 12.39 11.35 -1.49
N ALA A 109 12.48 11.33 -2.83
CA ALA A 109 12.22 12.49 -3.68
C ALA A 109 10.74 12.94 -3.67
N CYS A 110 9.82 12.12 -3.17
CA CYS A 110 8.42 12.50 -2.94
C CYS A 110 8.19 13.13 -1.56
N TYR A 111 9.22 13.21 -0.70
CA TYR A 111 9.06 13.78 0.64
C TYR A 111 9.06 15.32 0.60
N ASP A 112 8.03 15.91 1.19
CA ASP A 112 7.92 17.34 1.46
C ASP A 112 8.37 17.63 2.90
N PRO A 113 9.54 18.25 3.12
CA PRO A 113 10.07 18.50 4.45
C PRO A 113 9.35 19.63 5.21
N GLU A 114 8.66 20.54 4.50
CA GLU A 114 7.93 21.65 5.12
C GLU A 114 6.62 21.14 5.73
N ARG A 115 5.86 20.36 4.94
CA ARG A 115 4.61 19.73 5.38
C ARG A 115 4.82 18.40 6.12
N LYS A 116 6.03 17.85 6.07
CA LYS A 116 6.46 16.58 6.68
C LYS A 116 5.63 15.37 6.23
N VAL A 117 5.36 15.31 4.93
CA VAL A 117 4.51 14.30 4.29
C VAL A 117 5.17 13.80 3.02
N TYR A 118 4.85 12.59 2.61
CA TYR A 118 5.14 12.11 1.27
C TYR A 118 3.97 12.45 0.34
N THR A 119 4.27 13.11 -0.78
CA THR A 119 3.28 13.41 -1.81
C THR A 119 3.06 12.21 -2.73
N ASN A 120 2.04 12.28 -3.59
CA ASN A 120 1.64 11.17 -4.44
C ASN A 120 2.69 10.78 -5.49
N ALA A 121 3.53 11.73 -5.92
CA ALA A 121 4.55 11.55 -6.95
C ALA A 121 5.63 12.63 -6.89
N LEU A 122 6.77 12.35 -7.52
CA LEU A 122 7.89 13.28 -7.63
C LEU A 122 7.44 14.61 -8.28
N GLY A 123 7.80 15.72 -7.63
CA GLY A 123 7.45 17.07 -8.06
C GLY A 123 5.98 17.46 -7.88
N SER A 124 5.14 16.58 -7.35
CA SER A 124 3.74 16.88 -7.02
C SER A 124 3.60 17.43 -5.61
N LYS A 125 2.60 18.30 -5.41
CA LYS A 125 2.20 18.78 -4.08
C LYS A 125 1.03 18.01 -3.49
N HIS A 126 0.37 17.15 -4.26
CA HIS A 126 -0.87 16.50 -3.85
C HIS A 126 -0.61 15.30 -2.95
N LEU A 127 -1.45 15.14 -1.93
CA LEU A 127 -1.46 13.96 -1.08
C LEU A 127 -2.34 12.85 -1.66
N ASP A 128 -2.02 11.62 -1.28
CA ASP A 128 -2.71 10.43 -1.74
C ASP A 128 -2.69 9.36 -0.64
N ALA A 129 -3.84 8.74 -0.39
CA ALA A 129 -4.04 7.73 0.65
C ALA A 129 -3.16 6.48 0.43
N SER A 130 -2.75 6.20 -0.80
CA SER A 130 -1.81 5.11 -1.11
C SER A 130 -0.48 5.28 -0.37
N THR A 131 -0.08 6.50 0.01
CA THR A 131 1.14 6.76 0.79
C THR A 131 1.03 6.34 2.26
N LEU A 132 -0.15 5.97 2.77
CA LEU A 132 -0.29 5.28 4.07
C LEU A 132 0.47 3.94 4.07
N GLN A 133 0.63 3.32 2.90
CA GLN A 133 1.39 2.08 2.73
C GLN A 133 2.86 2.22 3.12
N LEU A 134 3.44 3.44 3.11
CA LEU A 134 4.80 3.65 3.61
C LEU A 134 4.94 3.22 5.08
N ILE A 135 3.87 3.39 5.88
CA ILE A 135 3.81 2.95 7.28
C ILE A 135 3.53 1.44 7.35
N MET A 136 2.49 0.97 6.64
CA MET A 136 2.04 -0.43 6.73
C MET A 136 3.06 -1.44 6.19
N MET A 137 3.83 -1.04 5.18
CA MET A 137 4.93 -1.81 4.58
C MET A 137 6.26 -1.60 5.32
N ASN A 138 6.25 -0.83 6.43
CA ASN A 138 7.40 -0.59 7.28
C ASN A 138 8.60 0.04 6.54
N TYR A 139 8.33 0.82 5.49
CA TYR A 139 9.33 1.70 4.88
C TYR A 139 9.67 2.84 5.83
N LEU A 140 8.61 3.46 6.39
CA LEU A 140 8.71 4.30 7.57
C LEU A 140 8.59 3.42 8.80
N ASP A 141 9.55 3.54 9.72
CA ASP A 141 9.41 2.96 11.06
C ASP A 141 8.16 3.57 11.72
N PRO A 142 7.14 2.77 12.08
CA PRO A 142 5.91 3.27 12.68
C PRO A 142 6.11 4.00 14.02
N ASN A 143 7.23 3.78 14.71
CA ASN A 143 7.55 4.49 15.95
C ASN A 143 8.18 5.86 15.71
N SER A 144 8.68 6.11 14.50
CA SER A 144 9.38 7.34 14.15
C SER A 144 8.44 8.55 14.13
N GLN A 145 8.99 9.74 14.42
CA GLN A 145 8.24 10.98 14.26
C GLN A 145 7.82 11.22 12.81
N ARG A 146 8.61 10.74 11.85
CA ARG A 146 8.31 10.86 10.42
C ARG A 146 7.03 10.13 10.02
N ALA A 147 6.82 8.90 10.51
CA ALA A 147 5.58 8.16 10.29
C ALA A 147 4.36 8.87 10.93
N LYS A 148 4.53 9.37 12.16
CA LYS A 148 3.47 10.08 12.90
C LYS A 148 3.08 11.40 12.23
N ASP A 149 4.06 12.21 11.86
CA ASP A 149 3.84 13.50 11.16
C ASP A 149 3.18 13.25 9.79
N HIS A 150 3.62 12.23 9.06
CA HIS A 150 3.03 11.85 7.77
C HIS A 150 1.55 11.45 7.90
N LEU A 151 1.22 10.61 8.89
CA LEU A 151 -0.17 10.23 9.16
C LEU A 151 -1.04 11.45 9.51
N ILE A 152 -0.57 12.34 10.38
CA ILE A 152 -1.28 13.57 10.77
C ILE A 152 -1.54 14.46 9.55
N GLY A 153 -0.56 14.59 8.66
CA GLY A 153 -0.70 15.36 7.43
C GLY A 153 -1.77 14.79 6.50
N LEU A 154 -1.80 13.47 6.31
CA LEU A 154 -2.82 12.79 5.51
C LEU A 154 -4.22 12.89 6.14
N GLU A 155 -4.34 12.73 7.46
CA GLU A 155 -5.60 12.89 8.18
C GLU A 155 -6.23 14.26 7.94
N LYS A 156 -5.40 15.32 8.03
CA LYS A 156 -5.88 16.70 7.88
C LYS A 156 -6.46 16.99 6.49
N GLU A 157 -5.95 16.35 5.45
CA GLU A 157 -6.33 16.65 4.06
C GLU A 157 -7.35 15.66 3.47
N LEU A 158 -7.27 14.38 3.85
CA LEU A 158 -7.99 13.29 3.15
C LEU A 158 -9.09 12.63 3.99
N LYS A 159 -9.09 12.80 5.33
CA LYS A 159 -10.12 12.24 6.21
C LYS A 159 -11.37 13.10 6.19
N THR A 160 -12.55 12.48 6.07
CA THR A 160 -13.84 13.16 6.23
C THR A 160 -14.24 13.27 7.70
N GLU A 161 -15.18 14.16 8.02
CA GLU A 161 -15.76 14.27 9.36
C GLU A 161 -16.42 12.95 9.82
N ASP A 162 -16.94 12.17 8.88
CA ASP A 162 -17.59 10.87 9.10
C ASP A 162 -16.59 9.69 9.28
N GLY A 163 -15.28 9.95 9.31
CA GLY A 163 -14.24 8.93 9.51
C GLY A 163 -13.85 8.13 8.26
N LEU A 164 -14.41 8.48 7.10
CA LEU A 164 -14.04 7.90 5.81
C LEU A 164 -12.84 8.64 5.20
N PHE A 165 -12.29 8.09 4.12
CA PHE A 165 -11.03 8.58 3.55
C PHE A 165 -11.09 8.68 2.03
N TYR A 166 -10.69 9.81 1.49
CA TYR A 166 -10.54 9.99 0.04
C TYR A 166 -9.26 9.31 -0.46
N ARG A 167 -9.25 8.86 -1.72
CA ARG A 167 -8.00 8.48 -2.41
C ARG A 167 -7.05 9.69 -2.47
N TYR A 168 -7.61 10.83 -2.89
CA TYR A 168 -6.98 12.14 -3.01
C TYR A 168 -8.08 13.21 -3.13
N VAL A 169 -7.75 14.50 -3.02
CA VAL A 169 -8.75 15.61 -3.11
C VAL A 169 -8.56 16.54 -4.32
N HIS A 170 -7.51 16.33 -5.12
CA HIS A 170 -7.31 17.06 -6.37
C HIS A 170 -8.22 16.53 -7.48
N ALA A 171 -8.41 17.32 -8.53
CA ALA A 171 -9.22 16.90 -9.67
C ALA A 171 -8.47 15.83 -10.49
N ASP A 172 -9.15 14.74 -10.80
CA ASP A 172 -8.69 13.68 -11.69
C ASP A 172 -9.44 13.73 -13.04
N ASP A 173 -9.34 12.66 -13.83
CA ASP A 173 -10.05 12.48 -15.11
C ASP A 173 -11.59 12.53 -14.97
N PHE A 174 -12.14 12.43 -13.76
CA PHE A 174 -13.56 12.46 -13.39
C PHE A 174 -13.96 13.69 -12.55
N GLY A 175 -13.01 14.60 -12.27
CA GLY A 175 -13.21 15.80 -11.46
C GLY A 175 -12.72 15.63 -10.02
N LYS A 176 -13.24 16.43 -9.08
CA LYS A 176 -12.92 16.20 -7.66
C LYS A 176 -13.68 14.97 -7.16
N PRO A 177 -13.03 14.04 -6.42
CA PRO A 177 -13.72 12.88 -5.87
C PRO A 177 -14.95 13.28 -5.06
N LYS A 178 -16.10 12.69 -5.41
CA LYS A 178 -17.38 12.92 -4.75
C LYS A 178 -17.62 11.90 -3.63
N THR A 179 -17.02 10.74 -3.76
CA THR A 179 -17.12 9.60 -2.85
C THR A 179 -15.77 9.31 -2.19
N THR A 180 -15.84 8.71 -1.02
CA THR A 180 -14.68 8.13 -0.33
C THR A 180 -14.49 6.68 -0.76
N PHE A 181 -13.28 6.14 -0.55
CA PHE A 181 -12.94 4.80 -1.00
C PHE A 181 -12.68 3.92 0.22
N LEU A 182 -13.43 2.83 0.36
CA LEU A 182 -13.47 2.07 1.63
C LEU A 182 -12.12 1.46 2.00
N ILE A 183 -11.35 0.97 1.03
CA ILE A 183 -10.01 0.45 1.34
C ILE A 183 -9.10 1.52 1.95
N CYS A 184 -9.22 2.78 1.54
CA CYS A 184 -8.41 3.86 2.09
C CYS A 184 -8.77 4.15 3.56
N ALA A 185 -10.05 4.03 3.92
CA ALA A 185 -10.49 4.14 5.31
C ALA A 185 -9.95 2.98 6.16
N PHE A 186 -9.92 1.76 5.63
CA PHE A 186 -9.29 0.63 6.33
C PHE A 186 -7.76 0.77 6.42
N TRP A 187 -7.08 1.26 5.39
CA TRP A 187 -5.64 1.59 5.46
C TRP A 187 -5.34 2.65 6.51
N TYR A 188 -6.24 3.60 6.72
CA TYR A 188 -6.12 4.58 7.78
C TYR A 188 -6.20 3.92 9.17
N VAL A 189 -7.15 3.01 9.38
CA VAL A 189 -7.23 2.19 10.61
C VAL A 189 -5.95 1.38 10.83
N GLU A 190 -5.44 0.73 9.79
CA GLU A 190 -4.18 -0.02 9.86
C GLU A 190 -3.00 0.89 10.23
N ALA A 191 -2.93 2.09 9.65
CA ALA A 191 -1.88 3.07 9.95
C ALA A 191 -1.96 3.55 11.40
N LEU A 192 -3.16 3.86 11.92
CA LEU A 192 -3.38 4.19 13.33
C LEU A 192 -2.87 3.08 14.25
N ALA A 193 -3.23 1.83 13.96
CA ALA A 193 -2.78 0.67 14.73
C ALA A 193 -1.25 0.52 14.68
N CYS A 194 -0.64 0.70 13.51
CA CYS A 194 0.82 0.62 13.32
C CYS A 194 1.57 1.66 14.18
N VAL A 195 1.12 2.92 14.18
CA VAL A 195 1.76 4.01 14.96
C VAL A 195 1.38 4.03 16.45
N GLY A 196 0.56 3.08 16.90
CA GLY A 196 0.20 2.90 18.31
C GLY A 196 -1.02 3.69 18.78
N ARG A 197 -1.78 4.34 17.87
CA ARG A 197 -3.05 5.02 18.18
C ARG A 197 -4.21 4.00 18.21
N ILE A 198 -4.11 3.02 19.11
CA ILE A 198 -4.97 1.82 19.10
C ILE A 198 -6.43 2.13 19.40
N ASP A 199 -6.72 2.98 20.39
CA ASP A 199 -8.09 3.35 20.74
C ASP A 199 -8.80 4.06 19.57
N GLU A 200 -8.08 4.91 18.84
CA GLU A 200 -8.59 5.55 17.64
C GLU A 200 -8.79 4.55 16.51
N ALA A 201 -7.86 3.61 16.32
CA ALA A 201 -8.01 2.55 15.32
C ALA A 201 -9.28 1.72 15.55
N ILE A 202 -9.56 1.34 16.81
CA ILE A 202 -10.78 0.61 17.18
C ILE A 202 -12.03 1.44 16.87
N LYS A 203 -12.05 2.70 17.32
CA LYS A 203 -13.19 3.60 17.09
C LYS A 203 -13.50 3.77 15.60
N GLU A 204 -12.48 4.02 14.79
CA GLU A 204 -12.64 4.21 13.34
C GLU A 204 -13.03 2.90 12.65
N PHE A 205 -12.45 1.77 13.08
CA PHE A 205 -12.86 0.45 12.59
C PHE A 205 -14.34 0.16 12.84
N GLU A 206 -14.80 0.33 14.09
CA GLU A 206 -16.20 0.14 14.47
C GLU A 206 -17.15 1.10 13.76
N ASN A 207 -16.68 2.28 13.39
CA ASN A 207 -17.44 3.21 12.57
C ASN A 207 -17.55 2.72 11.12
N ILE A 208 -16.42 2.37 10.49
CA ILE A 208 -16.37 1.98 9.07
C ILE A 208 -17.16 0.69 8.80
N ILE A 209 -17.14 -0.30 9.70
CA ILE A 209 -17.85 -1.56 9.47
C ILE A 209 -19.37 -1.40 9.38
N LYS A 210 -19.93 -0.28 9.85
CA LYS A 210 -21.37 0.01 9.77
C LYS A 210 -21.85 0.33 8.35
N TYR A 211 -20.93 0.65 7.44
CA TYR A 211 -21.27 0.91 6.04
C TYR A 211 -21.51 -0.36 5.22
N CYS A 212 -21.35 -1.57 5.79
CA CYS A 212 -21.75 -2.80 5.12
C CYS A 212 -23.26 -2.87 4.89
N ASN A 213 -23.67 -3.65 3.89
CA ASN A 213 -25.09 -3.91 3.70
C ASN A 213 -25.58 -5.04 4.64
N HIS A 214 -26.86 -5.41 4.53
CA HIS A 214 -27.47 -6.49 5.32
C HIS A 214 -26.82 -7.88 5.16
N LEU A 215 -25.96 -8.09 4.15
CA LEU A 215 -25.16 -9.30 3.96
C LEU A 215 -23.73 -9.16 4.49
N LEU A 216 -23.42 -8.04 5.17
CA LEU A 216 -22.08 -7.67 5.63
C LEU A 216 -21.07 -7.46 4.50
N LEU A 217 -21.57 -7.08 3.31
CA LEU A 217 -20.75 -6.84 2.13
C LEU A 217 -20.48 -5.34 1.91
N PHE A 218 -19.30 -5.06 1.39
CA PHE A 218 -18.81 -3.72 1.06
C PHE A 218 -18.61 -3.53 -0.45
N SER A 219 -18.94 -2.34 -0.93
CA SER A 219 -18.60 -1.82 -2.25
C SER A 219 -17.21 -1.21 -2.24
N GLU A 220 -16.83 -0.66 -3.38
CA GLU A 220 -15.61 0.12 -3.56
C GLU A 220 -15.68 1.48 -2.85
N ASP A 221 -16.73 2.23 -3.18
CA ASP A 221 -16.93 3.60 -2.73
C ASP A 221 -18.05 3.71 -1.72
N VAL A 222 -17.94 4.68 -0.82
CA VAL A 222 -19.03 5.12 0.05
C VAL A 222 -19.16 6.64 -0.02
N ASP A 223 -20.39 7.10 -0.20
CA ASP A 223 -20.74 8.51 -0.02
C ASP A 223 -20.72 8.84 1.48
N SER A 224 -19.85 9.76 1.90
CA SER A 224 -19.62 9.96 3.34
C SER A 224 -20.84 10.51 4.08
N LYS A 225 -21.69 11.29 3.39
CA LYS A 225 -22.83 11.98 3.99
C LYS A 225 -24.06 11.09 4.12
N THR A 226 -24.30 10.25 3.11
CA THR A 226 -25.48 9.38 3.03
C THR A 226 -25.20 7.95 3.47
N GLY A 227 -23.93 7.53 3.48
CA GLY A 227 -23.51 6.16 3.70
C GLY A 227 -23.87 5.22 2.54
N SER A 228 -24.31 5.75 1.39
CA SER A 228 -24.64 4.95 0.23
C SER A 228 -23.38 4.28 -0.33
N GLN A 229 -23.51 3.01 -0.72
CA GLN A 229 -22.45 2.21 -1.36
C GLN A 229 -22.48 2.37 -2.89
N TRP A 230 -21.31 2.59 -3.50
CA TRP A 230 -21.15 2.87 -4.94
C TRP A 230 -19.99 2.07 -5.55
N GLY A 231 -19.95 2.00 -6.88
CA GLY A 231 -18.87 1.36 -7.63
C GLY A 231 -18.98 -0.17 -7.63
N ASN A 232 -17.83 -0.84 -7.72
CA ASN A 232 -17.76 -2.29 -7.77
C ASN A 232 -18.35 -2.93 -6.50
N PHE A 233 -19.13 -4.01 -6.65
CA PHE A 233 -19.78 -4.70 -5.55
C PHE A 233 -19.98 -6.21 -5.82
N PRO A 234 -19.67 -7.11 -4.86
CA PRO A 234 -18.87 -6.84 -3.66
C PRO A 234 -17.40 -6.59 -4.03
N GLN A 235 -16.76 -5.60 -3.41
CA GLN A 235 -15.39 -5.23 -3.76
C GLN A 235 -14.37 -6.00 -2.91
N ALA A 236 -13.57 -6.85 -3.56
CA ALA A 236 -12.59 -7.70 -2.87
C ALA A 236 -11.62 -6.90 -2.00
N TYR A 237 -11.09 -5.79 -2.52
CA TYR A 237 -10.12 -4.95 -1.82
C TYR A 237 -10.67 -4.30 -0.54
N SER A 238 -11.95 -3.89 -0.52
CA SER A 238 -12.59 -3.39 0.71
C SER A 238 -12.64 -4.47 1.80
N HIS A 239 -12.90 -5.72 1.42
CA HIS A 239 -12.92 -6.84 2.38
C HIS A 239 -11.52 -7.26 2.82
N VAL A 240 -10.51 -7.15 1.95
CA VAL A 240 -9.10 -7.33 2.35
C VAL A 240 -8.69 -6.25 3.36
N GLY A 241 -9.07 -4.99 3.12
CA GLY A 241 -8.84 -3.89 4.06
C GLY A 241 -9.47 -4.16 5.44
N LEU A 242 -10.72 -4.62 5.47
CA LEU A 242 -11.41 -5.02 6.70
C LEU A 242 -10.60 -6.07 7.49
N MET A 243 -10.19 -7.15 6.82
CA MET A 243 -9.47 -8.25 7.46
C MET A 243 -8.10 -7.80 7.98
N ASN A 244 -7.37 -7.01 7.21
CA ASN A 244 -6.06 -6.50 7.61
C ASN A 244 -6.16 -5.53 8.78
N ALA A 245 -7.12 -4.60 8.75
CA ALA A 245 -7.38 -3.67 9.85
C ALA A 245 -7.70 -4.40 11.16
N ALA A 246 -8.62 -5.37 11.12
CA ALA A 246 -8.97 -6.20 12.28
C ALA A 246 -7.73 -6.95 12.82
N TYR A 247 -6.95 -7.56 11.92
CA TYR A 247 -5.73 -8.29 12.29
C TYR A 247 -4.68 -7.38 12.94
N ARG A 248 -4.44 -6.18 12.39
CA ARG A 248 -3.47 -5.22 12.94
C ARG A 248 -3.85 -4.75 14.34
N ILE A 249 -5.14 -4.49 14.57
CA ILE A 249 -5.66 -4.16 15.91
C ILE A 249 -5.47 -5.34 16.86
N ALA A 250 -5.92 -6.53 16.45
CA ALA A 250 -5.84 -7.74 17.28
C ALA A 250 -4.40 -8.02 17.72
N MET A 251 -3.43 -7.94 16.81
CA MET A 251 -2.00 -8.14 17.12
C MET A 251 -1.44 -7.13 18.14
N LYS A 252 -2.02 -5.92 18.22
CA LYS A 252 -1.60 -4.88 19.19
C LYS A 252 -2.26 -5.06 20.55
N LEU A 253 -3.46 -5.65 20.58
CA LEU A 253 -4.21 -5.95 21.79
C LEU A 253 -3.81 -7.29 22.41
N ASP A 254 -3.23 -8.19 21.62
CA ASP A 254 -2.87 -9.54 22.05
C ASP A 254 -2.02 -9.51 23.31
N ARG A 255 -2.49 -10.22 24.34
CA ARG A 255 -1.79 -10.39 25.61
C ARG A 255 -1.48 -11.87 25.78
N PRO A 256 -0.31 -12.22 26.34
CA PRO A 256 0.01 -13.61 26.63
C PRO A 256 -1.10 -14.26 27.45
N ILE A 257 -1.51 -15.46 27.07
CA ILE A 257 -2.60 -16.22 27.70
C ILE A 257 -2.40 -16.52 29.19
N PHE A 258 -1.19 -16.30 29.71
CA PHE A 258 -0.82 -16.54 31.10
C PHE A 258 -0.77 -15.26 31.94
N LEU A 259 -0.92 -14.08 31.33
CA LEU A 259 -1.17 -12.83 32.05
C LEU A 259 -2.68 -12.70 32.31
#